data_AF-A0A847DYL9-F1
#
_entry.id   AF-A0A847DYL9-F1
#
_cell.length_a   1.000
_cell.length_b   1.000
_cell.length_c   1.000
_cell.angle_alpha   90.00
_cell.angle_beta   90.00
_cell.angle_gamma   90.00
#
_symmetry.space_group_name_H-M   'P 1'
#
loop_
_entity.id
_entity.type
_entity.pdbx_description
1 polymer ?
#
loop_
_entity_poly.entity_id
_entity_poly.type
_entity_poly.pdbx_seq_one_letter_code
_entity_poly.pdbx_strand_id
1 'polypeptide(L)'
;RQTDPAHPRWVAGTDGRPAHNPNYGFGAVDAEAAVALARNWTSVGGSESLLECSVGSGPVTIPIPDAPASGAPTTVPSTLTVAGCPITRIEFVEIRFTASHGYAGDLRIDLVSPRGLVSRLAENRLCDRNEDRQADSCGTYDDWPFGSVRHLDEPADGTWTLEVTDRQLRDDGRLTGWSLRFWGR
;
A
#
# COMPACT_ATOMS: atom_id res chain seq x y z
N ARG A 1 -11.99 9.56 15.56
CA ARG A 1 -11.37 10.90 15.83
C ARG A 1 -10.00 10.94 15.15
N GLN A 2 -9.65 11.97 14.38
CA GLN A 2 -8.31 12.08 13.80
C GLN A 2 -7.26 12.30 14.89
N THR A 3 -6.22 11.46 14.91
CA THR A 3 -4.99 11.70 15.69
C THR A 3 -4.13 12.70 14.94
N ASP A 4 -3.56 13.68 15.64
CA ASP A 4 -2.86 14.81 15.02
C ASP A 4 -3.60 15.35 13.78
N PRO A 5 -4.76 16.02 13.96
CA PRO A 5 -5.63 16.39 12.86
C PRO A 5 -4.98 17.32 11.81
N ALA A 6 -3.92 18.04 12.20
CA ALA A 6 -3.20 18.95 11.31
C ALA A 6 -2.14 18.23 10.47
N HIS A 7 -1.89 16.94 10.71
CA HIS A 7 -0.89 16.18 9.96
C HIS A 7 -1.21 16.19 8.45
N PRO A 8 -0.27 16.62 7.58
CA PRO A 8 -0.56 16.91 6.18
C PRO A 8 -0.88 15.67 5.34
N ARG A 9 -0.58 14.46 5.85
CA ARG A 9 -0.90 13.18 5.18
C ARG A 9 -2.30 12.64 5.49
N TRP A 10 -3.15 13.39 6.20
CA TRP A 10 -4.56 13.07 6.27
C TRP A 10 -5.21 13.22 4.90
N VAL A 11 -5.93 12.18 4.48
CA VAL A 11 -6.79 12.25 3.31
C VAL A 11 -8.21 12.05 3.78
N ALA A 12 -9.09 12.98 3.38
CA ALA A 12 -10.51 12.92 3.70
C ALA A 12 -11.13 11.63 3.13
N GLY A 13 -12.06 11.06 3.88
CA GLY A 13 -12.88 9.97 3.38
C GLY A 13 -13.89 10.49 2.37
N THR A 14 -14.25 9.64 1.40
CA THR A 14 -15.32 9.91 0.42
C THR A 14 -16.27 8.72 0.36
N ASP A 15 -17.49 8.91 -0.14
CA ASP A 15 -18.49 7.84 -0.32
C ASP A 15 -18.82 7.06 0.97
N GLY A 16 -18.79 7.73 2.13
CA GLY A 16 -19.05 7.11 3.43
C GLY A 16 -17.84 6.40 4.06
N ARG A 17 -16.66 6.42 3.41
CA ARG A 17 -15.42 5.91 3.99
C ARG A 17 -14.86 6.85 5.06
N PRO A 18 -14.16 6.32 6.09
CA PRO A 18 -13.45 7.15 7.05
C PRO A 18 -12.23 7.84 6.41
N ALA A 19 -11.84 8.99 6.96
CA ALA A 19 -10.56 9.60 6.64
C ALA A 19 -9.42 8.66 7.10
N HIS A 20 -8.30 8.68 6.37
CA HIS A 20 -7.16 7.83 6.67
C HIS A 20 -5.83 8.57 6.54
N ASN A 21 -4.87 8.23 7.39
CA ASN A 21 -3.49 8.70 7.38
C ASN A 21 -2.53 7.50 7.55
N PRO A 22 -1.45 7.40 6.76
CA PRO A 22 -0.51 6.27 6.85
C PRO A 22 0.15 6.09 8.23
N ASN A 23 0.22 7.14 9.06
CA ASN A 23 0.81 7.08 10.39
C ASN A 23 -0.22 6.74 11.48
N TYR A 24 -1.51 7.02 11.24
CA TYR A 24 -2.56 6.97 12.26
C TYR A 24 -3.75 6.07 11.87
N GLY A 25 -3.72 5.43 10.71
CA GLY A 25 -4.85 4.69 10.15
C GLY A 25 -6.11 5.56 10.05
N PHE A 26 -7.24 5.03 10.54
CA PHE A 26 -8.51 5.76 10.63
C PHE A 26 -8.60 6.70 11.85
N GLY A 27 -7.51 6.84 12.61
CA GLY A 27 -7.40 7.71 13.77
C GLY A 27 -7.49 6.98 15.10
N ALA A 28 -7.63 7.76 16.18
CA ALA A 28 -7.75 7.22 17.53
C ALA A 28 -9.04 6.43 17.71
N VAL A 29 -8.93 5.29 18.40
CA VAL A 29 -10.06 4.47 18.84
C VAL A 29 -10.95 5.31 19.75
N ASP A 30 -12.25 5.25 19.49
CA ASP A 30 -13.30 5.87 20.31
C ASP A 30 -14.21 4.76 20.84
N ALA A 31 -13.97 4.35 22.09
CA ALA A 31 -14.66 3.22 22.70
C ALA A 31 -16.16 3.49 22.90
N GLU A 32 -16.53 4.73 23.24
CA GLU A 32 -17.93 5.12 23.43
C GLU A 32 -18.67 5.07 22.09
N ALA A 33 -18.09 5.67 21.05
CA ALA A 33 -18.67 5.62 19.70
C ALA A 33 -18.76 4.18 19.17
N ALA A 34 -17.76 3.34 19.41
CA ALA A 34 -17.76 1.95 18.99
C ALA A 34 -18.87 1.13 19.66
N VAL A 35 -19.05 1.25 20.99
CA VAL A 35 -20.12 0.56 21.73
C VAL A 35 -21.50 1.08 21.33
N ALA A 36 -21.62 2.39 21.10
CA ALA A 36 -22.87 2.98 20.63
C ALA A 36 -23.27 2.45 19.24
N LEU A 37 -22.31 2.39 18.30
CA LEU A 37 -22.52 1.83 16.97
C LEU A 37 -22.86 0.33 17.02
N ALA A 38 -22.16 -0.44 17.85
CA ALA A 38 -22.34 -1.89 17.96
C ALA A 38 -23.78 -2.30 18.33
N ARG A 39 -24.50 -1.48 19.09
CA ARG A 39 -25.90 -1.75 19.49
C ARG A 39 -26.87 -1.86 18.32
N ASN A 40 -26.57 -1.18 17.21
CA ASN A 40 -27.40 -1.15 16.00
C ASN A 40 -26.64 -1.65 14.77
N TRP A 41 -25.48 -2.31 14.96
CA TRP A 41 -24.65 -2.75 13.85
C TRP A 41 -25.32 -3.93 13.13
N THR A 42 -25.46 -3.79 11.81
CA THR A 42 -25.86 -4.91 10.95
C THR A 42 -24.61 -5.65 10.53
N SER A 43 -24.53 -6.95 10.81
CA SER A 43 -23.40 -7.79 10.42
C SER A 43 -23.13 -7.69 8.91
N VAL A 44 -21.86 -7.59 8.54
CA VAL A 44 -21.40 -7.62 7.14
C VAL A 44 -21.11 -9.05 6.65
N GLY A 45 -21.39 -10.05 7.48
CA GLY A 45 -21.01 -11.45 7.25
C GLY A 45 -19.83 -11.88 8.12
N GLY A 46 -19.59 -13.19 8.16
CA GLY A 46 -18.44 -13.80 8.82
C GLY A 46 -17.39 -14.29 7.82
N SER A 47 -16.41 -15.04 8.30
CA SER A 47 -15.38 -15.66 7.46
C SER A 47 -15.94 -16.59 6.38
N GLU A 48 -17.15 -17.12 6.58
CA GLU A 48 -17.86 -17.99 5.62
C GLU A 48 -18.40 -17.26 4.38
N SER A 49 -18.58 -15.95 4.46
CA SER A 49 -19.05 -15.09 3.36
C SER A 49 -17.95 -14.17 2.82
N LEU A 50 -16.73 -14.25 3.37
CA LEU A 50 -15.60 -13.45 2.93
C LEU A 50 -15.20 -13.87 1.51
N LEU A 51 -15.24 -12.91 0.60
CA LEU A 51 -14.85 -13.10 -0.80
C LEU A 51 -13.37 -12.79 -0.97
N GLU A 52 -12.80 -13.42 -2.00
CA GLU A 52 -11.41 -13.25 -2.37
C GLU A 52 -11.27 -13.17 -3.90
N CYS A 53 -10.37 -12.32 -4.39
CA CYS A 53 -9.88 -12.39 -5.76
C CYS A 53 -8.40 -12.00 -5.82
N SER A 54 -7.67 -12.55 -6.79
CA SER A 54 -6.24 -12.31 -6.95
C SER A 54 -5.89 -11.98 -8.39
N VAL A 55 -4.91 -11.10 -8.57
CA VAL A 55 -4.30 -10.77 -9.87
C VAL A 55 -2.80 -10.61 -9.68
N GLY A 56 -2.00 -11.02 -10.65
CA GLY A 56 -0.55 -10.88 -10.59
C GLY A 56 0.04 -10.46 -11.92
N SER A 57 1.18 -9.77 -11.88
CA SER A 57 1.92 -9.40 -13.08
C SER A 57 2.60 -10.59 -13.77
N GLY A 58 2.78 -11.69 -13.03
CA GLY A 58 3.80 -12.68 -13.36
C GLY A 58 5.20 -12.07 -13.33
N PRO A 59 6.20 -12.77 -13.90
CA PRO A 59 7.54 -12.21 -14.05
C PRO A 59 7.53 -10.99 -14.97
N VAL A 60 8.08 -9.88 -14.48
CA VAL A 60 8.31 -8.66 -15.27
C VAL A 60 9.78 -8.26 -15.18
N THR A 61 10.21 -7.32 -16.01
CA THR A 61 11.56 -6.74 -15.92
C THR A 61 11.47 -5.27 -16.25
N ILE A 62 11.06 -4.48 -15.25
CA ILE A 62 10.85 -3.05 -15.41
C ILE A 62 11.99 -2.33 -14.67
N PRO A 63 12.86 -1.57 -15.37
CA PRO A 63 13.95 -0.82 -14.74
C PRO A 63 13.43 0.18 -13.72
N ILE A 64 14.12 0.28 -12.59
CA ILE A 64 13.97 1.32 -11.57
C ILE A 64 15.25 2.15 -11.64
N PRO A 65 15.24 3.32 -12.30
CA PRO A 65 16.42 4.15 -12.42
C PRO A 65 16.85 4.74 -11.07
N ASP A 66 18.16 4.83 -10.85
CA ASP A 66 18.80 5.59 -9.78
C ASP A 66 18.22 7.02 -9.68
N ALA A 67 18.13 7.57 -8.47
CA ALA A 67 17.73 8.95 -8.33
C ALA A 67 18.78 9.88 -8.96
N PRO A 68 18.38 11.01 -9.57
CA PRO A 68 19.34 11.94 -10.12
C PRO A 68 19.99 12.77 -9.00
N ALA A 69 21.27 13.15 -9.17
CA ALA A 69 21.98 14.05 -8.25
C ALA A 69 21.28 15.43 -8.09
N SER A 70 20.44 15.80 -9.06
CA SER A 70 19.62 17.01 -9.03
C SER A 70 18.30 16.76 -9.77
N GLY A 71 17.19 17.29 -9.25
CA GLY A 71 15.86 17.10 -9.82
C GLY A 71 15.01 16.10 -9.04
N ALA A 72 13.86 15.73 -9.59
CA ALA A 72 12.97 14.75 -8.97
C ALA A 72 13.35 13.32 -9.40
N PRO A 73 13.33 12.34 -8.50
CA PRO A 73 13.48 10.94 -8.87
C PRO A 73 12.36 10.45 -9.80
N THR A 74 12.65 9.42 -10.60
CA THR A 74 11.71 8.87 -11.57
C THR A 74 10.80 7.85 -10.91
N THR A 75 9.49 8.09 -10.95
CA THR A 75 8.49 7.10 -10.53
C THR A 75 8.15 6.16 -11.68
N VAL A 76 8.29 4.87 -11.44
CA VAL A 76 8.07 3.81 -12.43
C VAL A 76 6.73 3.11 -12.14
N PRO A 77 5.73 3.23 -13.03
CA PRO A 77 4.45 2.58 -12.85
C PRO A 77 4.42 1.16 -13.44
N SER A 78 3.65 0.27 -12.81
CA SER A 78 3.23 -1.02 -13.35
C SER A 78 1.75 -1.21 -13.04
N THR A 79 0.95 -1.66 -14.01
CA THR A 79 -0.51 -1.73 -13.87
C THR A 79 -1.04 -3.15 -13.92
N LEU A 80 -2.04 -3.45 -13.10
CA LEU A 80 -2.87 -4.65 -13.19
C LEU A 80 -4.34 -4.24 -13.35
N THR A 81 -5.04 -4.88 -14.28
CA THR A 81 -6.48 -4.71 -14.44
C THR A 81 -7.19 -5.86 -13.75
N VAL A 82 -7.99 -5.54 -12.74
CA VAL A 82 -8.89 -6.47 -12.06
C VAL A 82 -10.25 -6.38 -12.76
N ALA A 83 -10.80 -7.52 -13.17
CA ALA A 83 -12.10 -7.59 -13.82
C ALA A 83 -12.86 -8.83 -13.36
N GLY A 84 -14.15 -8.68 -13.09
CA GLY A 84 -15.01 -9.77 -12.66
C GLY A 84 -14.78 -10.23 -11.23
N CYS A 85 -14.08 -9.42 -10.42
CA CYS A 85 -13.98 -9.68 -8.99
C CYS A 85 -15.32 -9.34 -8.31
N PRO A 86 -15.90 -10.27 -7.53
CA PRO A 86 -17.21 -10.05 -6.91
C PRO A 86 -17.15 -9.07 -5.71
N ILE A 87 -15.95 -8.68 -5.26
CA ILE A 87 -15.74 -7.77 -4.14
C ILE A 87 -16.13 -6.34 -4.56
N THR A 88 -17.24 -5.87 -4.02
CA THR A 88 -17.72 -4.49 -4.19
C THR A 88 -17.24 -3.57 -3.07
N ARG A 89 -16.81 -4.15 -1.95
CA ARG A 89 -16.27 -3.47 -0.77
C ARG A 89 -15.06 -4.25 -0.24
N ILE A 90 -13.87 -3.78 -0.61
CA ILE A 90 -12.61 -4.28 -0.08
C ILE A 90 -12.57 -4.07 1.43
N GLU A 91 -12.05 -5.04 2.17
CA GLU A 91 -11.73 -4.95 3.59
C GLU A 91 -10.22 -4.90 3.81
N PHE A 92 -9.48 -5.68 3.00
CA PHE A 92 -8.02 -5.74 3.06
C PHE A 92 -7.43 -6.08 1.69
N VAL A 93 -6.25 -5.54 1.41
CA VAL A 93 -5.44 -5.89 0.24
C VAL A 93 -4.11 -6.43 0.72
N GLU A 94 -3.80 -7.67 0.34
CA GLU A 94 -2.44 -8.22 0.39
C GLU A 94 -1.72 -7.89 -0.91
N ILE A 95 -0.46 -7.48 -0.79
CA ILE A 95 0.41 -7.20 -1.92
C ILE A 95 1.66 -8.04 -1.78
N ARG A 96 1.98 -8.84 -2.79
CA ARG A 96 3.30 -9.47 -2.89
C ARG A 96 4.18 -8.64 -3.81
N PHE A 97 5.39 -8.35 -3.38
CA PHE A 97 6.31 -7.48 -4.10
C PHE A 97 7.70 -8.09 -4.20
N THR A 98 8.22 -8.14 -5.42
CA THR A 98 9.55 -8.67 -5.73
C THR A 98 10.32 -7.67 -6.59
N ALA A 99 11.50 -7.27 -6.13
CA ALA A 99 12.39 -6.36 -6.85
C ALA A 99 13.85 -6.64 -6.50
N SER A 100 14.74 -6.45 -7.48
CA SER A 100 16.19 -6.37 -7.25
C SER A 100 16.61 -4.91 -7.10
N HIS A 101 17.37 -4.57 -6.07
CA HIS A 101 17.95 -3.25 -5.84
C HIS A 101 19.25 -3.36 -5.04
N GLY A 102 20.21 -2.47 -5.25
CA GLY A 102 21.46 -2.44 -4.47
C GLY A 102 21.20 -2.23 -2.97
N TYR A 103 20.30 -1.30 -2.66
CA TYR A 103 19.81 -1.05 -1.32
C TYR A 103 18.28 -0.95 -1.29
N ALA A 104 17.60 -1.97 -0.77
CA ALA A 104 16.12 -1.99 -0.71
C ALA A 104 15.52 -0.85 0.13
N GLY A 105 16.32 -0.22 1.00
CA GLY A 105 15.90 0.93 1.79
C GLY A 105 15.63 2.18 0.96
N ASP A 106 16.14 2.28 -0.26
CA ASP A 106 15.99 3.50 -1.06
C ASP A 106 14.64 3.56 -1.80
N LEU A 107 13.97 2.41 -1.92
CA LEU A 107 12.70 2.30 -2.60
C LEU A 107 11.55 2.90 -1.77
N ARG A 108 10.82 3.83 -2.40
CA ARG A 108 9.43 4.14 -2.06
C ARG A 108 8.51 3.31 -2.94
N ILE A 109 7.51 2.70 -2.32
CA ILE A 109 6.54 1.82 -2.99
C ILE A 109 5.13 2.30 -2.61
N ASP A 110 4.35 2.68 -3.60
CA ASP A 110 2.95 3.06 -3.44
C ASP A 110 2.04 2.18 -4.31
N LEU A 111 0.86 1.86 -3.79
CA LEU A 111 -0.24 1.26 -4.55
C LEU A 111 -1.33 2.30 -4.77
N VAL A 112 -1.76 2.47 -6.01
CA VAL A 112 -2.81 3.41 -6.42
C VAL A 112 -4.05 2.62 -6.86
N SER A 113 -5.19 2.90 -6.23
CA SER A 113 -6.47 2.27 -6.57
C SER A 113 -7.11 2.86 -7.82
N PRO A 114 -8.14 2.20 -8.40
CA PRO A 114 -8.91 2.74 -9.53
C PRO A 114 -9.57 4.10 -9.25
N ARG A 115 -9.82 4.45 -7.97
CA ARG A 115 -10.35 5.78 -7.59
C ARG A 115 -9.25 6.78 -7.20
N GLY A 116 -7.98 6.43 -7.40
CA GLY A 116 -6.84 7.29 -7.13
C GLY A 116 -6.43 7.37 -5.65
N LEU A 117 -6.92 6.46 -4.79
CA LEU A 117 -6.41 6.39 -3.42
C LEU A 117 -5.01 5.78 -3.42
N VAL A 118 -4.09 6.43 -2.71
CA VAL A 118 -2.69 5.99 -2.61
C VAL A 118 -2.46 5.32 -1.25
N SER A 119 -1.94 4.09 -1.27
CA SER A 119 -1.43 3.37 -0.12
C SER A 119 0.09 3.30 -0.18
N ARG A 120 0.76 3.98 0.76
CA ARG A 120 2.22 3.88 0.90
C ARG A 120 2.60 2.58 1.60
N LEU A 121 3.16 1.65 0.84
CA LEU A 121 3.58 0.33 1.33
C LEU A 121 4.97 0.40 1.98
N ALA A 122 5.87 1.20 1.39
CA ALA A 122 7.18 1.50 1.94
C ALA A 122 7.56 2.96 1.64
N GLU A 123 8.18 3.61 2.62
CA GLU A 123 8.94 4.85 2.40
C GLU A 123 10.43 4.52 2.37
N ASN A 124 11.20 5.34 1.65
CA ASN A 124 12.65 5.22 1.70
C ASN A 124 13.15 5.43 3.13
N ARG A 125 14.09 4.58 3.56
CA ARG A 125 14.59 4.52 4.94
C ARG A 125 16.03 4.07 4.98
N LEU A 126 16.78 4.59 5.94
CA LEU A 126 18.05 4.02 6.36
C LEU A 126 17.76 2.87 7.33
N CYS A 127 18.24 1.67 7.01
CA CYS A 127 18.33 0.60 8.00
C CYS A 127 19.67 0.72 8.71
N ASP A 128 19.61 1.02 10.00
CA ASP A 128 20.75 1.22 10.88
C ASP A 128 20.45 0.42 12.14
N ARG A 129 20.99 -0.81 12.23
CA ARG A 129 20.66 -1.77 13.29
C ARG A 129 21.53 -1.55 14.53
N ASN A 130 22.67 -0.87 14.39
CA ASN A 130 23.63 -0.60 15.45
C ASN A 130 23.66 0.87 15.89
N GLU A 131 22.79 1.71 15.31
CA GLU A 131 22.64 3.15 15.59
C GLU A 131 23.90 3.97 15.29
N ASP A 132 24.79 3.48 14.42
CA ASP A 132 26.04 4.14 14.06
C ASP A 132 25.90 5.11 12.86
N ARG A 133 24.67 5.24 12.33
CA ARG A 133 24.29 6.03 11.16
C ARG A 133 24.93 5.58 9.85
N GLN A 134 25.45 4.36 9.80
CA GLN A 134 25.89 3.71 8.58
C GLN A 134 24.77 2.82 8.05
N ALA A 135 24.75 2.65 6.73
CA ALA A 135 23.73 1.84 6.09
C ALA A 135 24.03 0.35 6.30
N ASP A 136 23.20 -0.31 7.11
CA ASP A 136 23.06 -1.76 7.15
C ASP A 136 22.09 -2.23 6.08
N SER A 137 22.20 -3.50 5.67
CA SER A 137 21.25 -4.11 4.74
C SER A 137 19.80 -4.03 5.26
N CYS A 138 18.94 -3.43 4.43
CA CYS A 138 17.48 -3.46 4.60
C CYS A 138 16.83 -4.79 4.21
N GLY A 139 17.62 -5.82 3.90
CA GLY A 139 17.13 -7.07 3.32
C GLY A 139 16.85 -6.94 1.82
N THR A 140 16.08 -7.89 1.29
CA THR A 140 15.69 -7.95 -0.11
C THR A 140 14.18 -8.02 -0.23
N TYR A 141 13.63 -7.42 -1.28
CA TYR A 141 12.24 -7.61 -1.64
C TYR A 141 12.11 -8.85 -2.52
N ASP A 142 11.87 -9.99 -1.89
CA ASP A 142 11.61 -11.28 -2.55
C ASP A 142 10.30 -11.86 -2.03
N ASP A 143 9.26 -11.84 -2.89
CA ASP A 143 7.87 -12.17 -2.54
C ASP A 143 7.40 -11.50 -1.24
N TRP A 144 7.86 -10.28 -1.01
CA TRP A 144 7.68 -9.58 0.26
C TRP A 144 6.20 -9.25 0.47
N PRO A 145 5.62 -9.62 1.62
CA PRO A 145 4.22 -9.32 1.91
C PRO A 145 4.07 -7.89 2.44
N PHE A 146 3.22 -7.11 1.77
CA PHE A 146 2.61 -5.91 2.32
C PHE A 146 1.12 -6.13 2.52
N GLY A 147 0.52 -5.28 3.36
CA GLY A 147 -0.91 -5.27 3.62
C GLY A 147 -1.43 -3.85 3.69
N SER A 148 -2.66 -3.63 3.22
CA SER A 148 -3.29 -2.31 3.27
C SER A 148 -4.79 -2.37 3.58
N VAL A 149 -5.21 -1.53 4.51
CA VAL A 149 -6.63 -1.19 4.78
C VAL A 149 -7.02 0.16 4.16
N ARG A 150 -6.10 0.81 3.44
CA ARG A 150 -6.34 2.14 2.86
C ARG A 150 -7.52 2.17 1.88
N HIS A 151 -7.77 1.03 1.26
CA HIS A 151 -8.74 0.83 0.19
C HIS A 151 -10.08 0.30 0.71
N LEU A 152 -10.31 0.36 2.03
CA LEU A 152 -11.55 -0.08 2.68
C LEU A 152 -12.78 0.49 1.96
N ASP A 153 -13.73 -0.38 1.63
CA ASP A 153 -14.97 -0.12 0.89
C ASP A 153 -14.80 0.47 -0.54
N GLU A 154 -13.63 0.38 -1.15
CA GLU A 154 -13.51 0.50 -2.62
C GLU A 154 -13.95 -0.81 -3.30
N PRO A 155 -14.50 -0.77 -4.53
CA PRO A 155 -14.65 -1.96 -5.35
C PRO A 155 -13.27 -2.46 -5.79
N ALA A 156 -13.10 -3.77 -5.91
CA ALA A 156 -11.83 -4.36 -6.36
C ALA A 156 -11.58 -4.19 -7.86
N ASP A 157 -12.64 -4.25 -8.67
CA ASP A 157 -12.55 -4.10 -10.12
C ASP A 157 -12.02 -2.72 -10.55
N GLY A 158 -11.18 -2.74 -11.58
CA GLY A 158 -10.54 -1.56 -12.16
C GLY A 158 -9.02 -1.70 -12.31
N THR A 159 -8.39 -0.61 -12.73
CA THR A 159 -6.94 -0.56 -12.92
C THR A 159 -6.24 -0.13 -11.63
N TRP A 160 -5.41 -1.03 -11.11
CA TRP A 160 -4.50 -0.79 -10.00
C TRP A 160 -3.10 -0.49 -10.53
N THR A 161 -2.44 0.50 -9.95
CA THR A 161 -1.08 0.89 -10.35
C THR A 161 -0.13 0.76 -9.18
N LEU A 162 0.90 -0.06 -9.31
CA LEU A 162 2.04 -0.06 -8.41
C LEU A 162 3.05 0.97 -8.92
N GLU A 163 3.47 1.87 -8.05
CA GLU A 163 4.46 2.89 -8.32
C GLU A 163 5.71 2.64 -7.47
N VAL A 164 6.84 2.44 -8.14
CA VAL A 164 8.14 2.22 -7.48
C VAL A 164 9.06 3.39 -7.83
N THR A 165 9.69 3.97 -6.83
CA THR A 165 10.60 5.10 -6.99
C THR A 165 11.84 4.85 -6.15
N ASP A 166 13.02 4.82 -6.77
CA ASP A 166 14.27 4.96 -6.02
C ASP A 166 14.42 6.43 -5.61
N ARG A 167 14.74 6.67 -4.34
CA ARG A 167 14.80 8.00 -3.72
C ARG A 167 16.21 8.42 -3.32
N GLN A 168 17.22 7.58 -3.51
CA GLN A 168 18.61 7.89 -3.20
C GLN A 168 19.52 7.65 -4.39
N LEU A 169 20.75 8.14 -4.26
CA LEU A 169 21.78 8.02 -5.29
C LEU A 169 22.52 6.68 -5.15
N ARG A 170 23.13 6.24 -6.26
CA ARG A 170 24.26 5.28 -6.41
C ARG A 170 23.86 3.88 -6.84
N ASP A 171 22.60 3.52 -6.78
CA ASP A 171 22.15 2.22 -7.23
C ASP A 171 20.89 2.31 -8.08
N ASP A 172 20.69 1.28 -8.89
CA ASP A 172 19.48 1.11 -9.66
C ASP A 172 18.91 -0.27 -9.36
N GLY A 173 17.72 -0.52 -9.89
CA GLY A 173 17.09 -1.80 -9.71
C GLY A 173 16.11 -2.16 -10.80
N ARG A 174 15.33 -3.19 -10.50
CA ARG A 174 14.28 -3.70 -11.38
C ARG A 174 13.13 -4.23 -10.55
N LEU A 175 11.93 -3.84 -10.90
CA LEU A 175 10.72 -4.54 -10.49
C LEU A 175 10.66 -5.85 -11.27
N THR A 176 10.54 -6.97 -10.54
CA THR A 176 10.56 -8.32 -11.12
C THR A 176 9.24 -9.07 -10.98
N GLY A 177 8.36 -8.63 -10.07
CA GLY A 177 7.01 -9.17 -9.97
C GLY A 177 6.21 -8.51 -8.87
N TRP A 178 4.89 -8.51 -9.02
CA TRP A 178 3.99 -8.17 -7.93
C TRP A 178 2.60 -8.78 -8.15
N SER A 179 1.85 -8.92 -7.06
CA SER A 179 0.46 -9.37 -7.11
C SER A 179 -0.40 -8.69 -6.05
N LEU A 180 -1.70 -8.68 -6.30
CA LEU A 180 -2.73 -8.21 -5.39
C LEU A 180 -3.65 -9.38 -5.06
N ARG A 181 -3.97 -9.53 -3.79
CA ARG A 181 -5.03 -10.39 -3.29
C ARG A 181 -5.96 -9.55 -2.44
N PHE A 182 -7.21 -9.48 -2.86
CA PHE A 182 -8.25 -8.70 -2.22
C PHE A 182 -9.08 -9.61 -1.33
N TRP A 183 -9.46 -9.08 -0.18
CA TRP A 183 -10.43 -9.68 0.74
C TRP A 183 -11.56 -8.68 0.96
N GLY A 184 -12.79 -9.15 0.95
CA GLY A 184 -13.95 -8.28 1.21
C GLY A 184 -15.27 -8.93 0.90
N ARG A 185 -16.23 -8.12 0.46
CA ARG A 185 -17.62 -8.51 0.20
C ARG A 185 -18.23 -7.80 -0.99
#